data_AF-A0A8C9GKA2-F1
#
_entry.id   AF-A0A8C9GKA2-F1
#
_cell.length_a   1.000
_cell.length_b   1.000
_cell.length_c   1.000
_cell.angle_alpha   90.00
_cell.angle_beta   90.00
_cell.angle_gamma   90.00
#
_symmetry.space_group_name_H-M   'P 1'
#
loop_
_entity.id
_entity.type
_entity.pdbx_description
1 polymer ?
#
loop_
_entity_poly.entity_id
_entity_poly.type
_entity_poly.pdbx_seq_one_letter_code
_entity_poly.pdbx_strand_id
1 'polypeptide(L)'
;MRFRFGVVVPPAVAGARPELLVVGSRPELGRWEPRGAVRLRLAGTAVGAGALALQEPGLWLGEVELAAEKAAQDGAEPGRVDTFWYKFLKRDPGGELSWEGNGPHHDRCCTYNENNLVDGVYCLPIGHWIEATGHTNEMKHTTDFYFNIAGHQAMHYSRSSADAAPGSVPAACAAGEGTHRVCALQRWGGPLHRGCLRLAPVRDGLESEEGAVFPHGQEASCLH
;
A
#
# COMPACT_ATOMS: atom_id res chain seq x y z
N MET A 1 -3.60 -27.34 3.76
CA MET A 1 -2.58 -26.44 3.17
C MET A 1 -2.30 -25.32 4.16
N ARG A 2 -1.06 -24.83 4.26
CA ARG A 2 -0.72 -23.71 5.15
C ARG A 2 -1.03 -22.38 4.46
N PHE A 3 -1.73 -21.50 5.16
CA PHE A 3 -2.10 -20.17 4.70
C PHE A 3 -1.37 -19.13 5.53
N ARG A 4 -0.87 -18.07 4.88
CA ARG A 4 -0.24 -16.92 5.52
C ARG A 4 -1.08 -15.67 5.28
N PHE A 5 -1.39 -14.96 6.36
CA PHE A 5 -2.12 -13.71 6.38
C PHE A 5 -1.18 -12.57 6.77
N GLY A 6 -1.38 -11.40 6.15
CA GLY A 6 -0.62 -10.20 6.46
C GLY A 6 -1.48 -8.96 6.47
N VAL A 7 -1.32 -8.11 7.49
CA VAL A 7 -2.00 -6.81 7.59
C VAL A 7 -1.05 -5.71 8.02
N VAL A 8 -1.13 -4.56 7.35
CA VAL A 8 -0.44 -3.32 7.72
C VAL A 8 -1.42 -2.41 8.45
N VAL A 9 -1.00 -1.90 9.60
CA VAL A 9 -1.73 -0.87 10.37
C VAL A 9 -0.93 0.44 10.42
N PRO A 10 -1.61 1.59 10.50
CA PRO A 10 -0.95 2.89 10.51
C PRO A 10 -0.09 3.09 11.78
N PRO A 11 0.87 4.03 11.76
CA PRO A 11 1.81 4.28 12.85
C PRO A 11 1.17 4.42 14.25
N ALA A 12 0.07 5.18 14.34
CA ALA A 12 -0.63 5.41 15.61
C ALA A 12 -1.15 4.10 16.23
N VAL A 13 -1.64 3.18 15.39
CA VAL A 13 -2.10 1.86 15.83
C VAL A 13 -0.91 0.98 16.18
N ALA A 14 0.14 0.97 15.34
CA ALA A 14 1.33 0.16 15.58
C ALA A 14 2.03 0.53 16.91
N GLY A 15 2.17 1.82 17.20
CA GLY A 15 2.81 2.33 18.41
C GLY A 15 2.05 2.03 19.71
N ALA A 16 0.73 1.83 19.64
CA ALA A 16 -0.10 1.44 20.79
C ALA A 16 0.07 -0.03 21.21
N ARG A 17 0.87 -0.81 20.48
CA ARG A 17 1.16 -2.22 20.72
C ARG A 17 -0.08 -3.11 20.88
N PRO A 18 -1.03 -3.07 19.91
CA PRO A 18 -2.21 -3.93 19.96
C PRO A 18 -1.85 -5.39 19.69
N GLU A 19 -2.76 -6.28 20.05
CA GLU A 19 -2.80 -7.64 19.51
C GLU A 19 -3.66 -7.64 18.24
N LEU A 20 -3.09 -8.07 17.11
CA LEU A 20 -3.85 -8.28 15.88
C LEU A 20 -4.16 -9.75 15.69
N LEU A 21 -5.37 -10.03 15.20
CA LEU A 21 -5.85 -11.39 14.92
C LEU A 21 -6.50 -11.43 13.54
N VAL A 22 -6.65 -12.63 12.99
CA VAL A 22 -7.46 -12.91 11.81
C VAL A 22 -8.59 -13.88 12.18
N VAL A 23 -9.80 -13.55 11.77
CA VAL A 23 -11.03 -14.34 12.00
C VAL A 23 -11.75 -14.52 10.67
N GLY A 24 -12.53 -15.58 10.50
CA GLY A 24 -13.21 -15.82 9.25
C GLY A 24 -14.24 -16.93 9.28
N SER A 25 -14.81 -17.24 8.13
CA SER A 25 -15.87 -18.22 7.97
C SER A 25 -15.41 -19.66 8.18
N ARG A 26 -14.11 -19.95 8.00
CA ARG A 26 -13.54 -21.29 8.18
C ARG A 26 -13.52 -21.69 9.67
N PRO A 27 -13.71 -22.99 9.99
CA PRO A 27 -13.56 -23.52 11.36
C PRO A 27 -12.25 -23.13 12.03
N GLU A 28 -11.15 -23.20 11.27
CA GLU A 28 -9.79 -22.92 11.73
C GLU A 28 -9.55 -21.42 11.96
N LEU A 29 -10.44 -20.57 11.47
CA LEU A 29 -10.48 -19.13 11.70
C LEU A 29 -11.59 -18.72 12.69
N GLY A 30 -12.17 -19.68 13.41
CA GLY A 30 -13.12 -19.44 14.48
C GLY A 30 -14.58 -19.25 14.07
N ARG A 31 -14.95 -19.40 12.79
CA ARG A 31 -16.34 -19.18 12.31
C ARG A 31 -16.93 -17.83 12.76
N TRP A 32 -16.15 -16.76 12.60
CA TRP A 32 -16.49 -15.41 13.05
C TRP A 32 -16.55 -15.20 14.57
N GLU A 33 -16.21 -16.20 15.39
CA GLU A 33 -16.06 -16.04 16.84
C GLU A 33 -14.65 -15.55 17.20
N PRO A 34 -14.48 -14.34 17.78
CA PRO A 34 -13.17 -13.78 18.09
C PRO A 34 -12.31 -14.61 19.02
N ARG A 35 -12.92 -15.44 19.88
CA ARG A 35 -12.19 -16.36 20.77
C ARG A 35 -11.44 -17.45 19.99
N GLY A 36 -11.90 -17.79 18.79
CA GLY A 36 -11.26 -18.76 17.88
C GLY A 36 -10.39 -18.11 16.80
N ALA A 37 -10.18 -16.80 16.85
CA ALA A 37 -9.36 -16.09 15.88
C ALA A 37 -7.87 -16.44 16.02
N VAL A 38 -7.16 -16.44 14.89
CA VAL A 38 -5.72 -16.74 14.84
C VAL A 38 -4.94 -15.47 15.16
N ARG A 39 -4.08 -15.52 16.19
CA ARG A 39 -3.23 -14.40 16.58
C ARG A 39 -2.11 -14.17 15.56
N LEU A 40 -1.91 -12.91 15.17
CA LEU A 40 -0.81 -12.47 14.32
C LEU A 40 0.37 -11.97 15.16
N ARG A 41 1.57 -11.96 14.56
CA ARG A 41 2.81 -11.50 15.18
C ARG A 41 3.36 -10.32 14.38
N LEU A 42 3.85 -9.31 15.10
CA LEU A 42 4.53 -8.17 14.49
C LEU A 42 5.76 -8.65 13.71
N ALA A 43 5.81 -8.34 12.41
CA ALA A 43 7.00 -8.44 11.60
C ALA A 43 7.93 -7.31 12.01
N GLY A 44 9.13 -7.66 12.51
CA GLY A 44 10.14 -6.66 12.86
C GLY A 44 10.53 -5.81 11.66
N THR A 45 11.07 -4.62 11.91
CA THR A 45 11.56 -3.72 10.84
C THR A 45 13.08 -3.80 10.73
N ALA A 46 13.60 -3.65 9.52
CA ALA A 46 15.03 -3.68 9.21
C ALA A 46 15.60 -2.25 9.10
N VAL A 47 15.12 -1.33 9.93
CA VAL A 47 15.51 0.07 9.91
C VAL A 47 16.97 0.22 10.33
N GLY A 48 17.72 1.00 9.56
CA GLY A 48 19.13 1.26 9.85
C GLY A 48 19.32 2.05 11.14
N ALA A 49 20.38 1.76 11.89
CA ALA A 49 20.67 2.40 13.18
C ALA A 49 20.82 3.94 13.12
N GLY A 50 21.06 4.51 11.93
CA GLY A 50 21.15 5.96 11.70
C GLY A 50 19.91 6.57 11.02
N ALA A 51 18.85 5.79 10.80
CA ALA A 51 17.59 6.34 10.29
C ALA A 51 16.84 7.10 11.39
N LEU A 52 15.96 8.03 10.99
CA LEU A 52 15.09 8.73 11.93
C LEU A 52 14.30 7.72 12.78
N ALA A 53 14.32 7.89 14.10
CA ALA A 53 13.54 7.09 15.05
C ALA A 53 12.04 7.45 14.97
N LEU A 54 11.42 7.09 13.85
CA LEU A 54 10.02 7.30 13.55
C LEU A 54 9.22 6.01 13.82
N GLN A 55 7.98 6.15 14.28
CA GLN A 55 7.04 5.03 14.28
C GLN A 55 6.62 4.72 12.84
N GLU A 56 7.08 3.60 12.29
CA GLU A 56 6.64 3.08 11.00
C GLU A 56 5.22 2.48 11.09
N PRO A 57 4.49 2.40 9.96
CA PRO A 57 3.39 1.46 9.83
C PRO A 57 3.90 0.05 10.18
N GLY A 58 3.14 -0.70 10.97
CA GLY A 58 3.58 -2.04 11.36
C GLY A 58 2.86 -3.11 10.56
N LEU A 59 3.61 -4.14 10.18
CA LEU A 59 3.11 -5.34 9.49
C LEU A 59 2.92 -6.46 10.51
N TRP A 60 1.77 -7.11 10.52
CA TRP A 60 1.52 -8.31 11.32
C TRP A 60 1.31 -9.50 10.40
N LEU A 61 1.94 -10.62 10.73
CA LEU A 61 1.90 -11.87 9.97
C LEU A 61 1.41 -13.02 10.85
N GLY A 62 0.66 -13.94 10.27
CA GLY A 62 0.22 -15.16 10.94
C GLY A 62 -0.02 -16.28 9.96
N GLU A 63 0.13 -17.51 10.44
CA GLU A 63 -0.03 -18.71 9.63
C GLU A 63 -1.03 -19.66 10.30
N VAL A 64 -1.82 -20.35 9.49
CA VAL A 64 -2.77 -21.38 9.93
C VAL A 64 -2.89 -22.46 8.87
N GLU A 65 -3.07 -23.70 9.31
CA GLU A 65 -3.36 -24.82 8.41
C GLU A 65 -4.86 -24.90 8.18
N LEU A 66 -5.28 -24.76 6.92
CA LEU A 66 -6.67 -24.94 6.51
C LEU A 66 -6.83 -26.31 5.86
N ALA A 67 -7.84 -27.05 6.29
CA ALA A 67 -8.21 -28.30 5.65
C ALA A 67 -8.74 -28.02 4.24
N ALA A 68 -8.19 -28.73 3.26
CA ALA A 68 -8.81 -28.82 1.94
C ALA A 68 -10.12 -29.59 2.10
N GLU A 69 -11.18 -29.16 1.40
CA GLU A 69 -12.41 -29.94 1.41
C GLU A 69 -12.18 -31.26 0.66
N LYS A 70 -12.87 -32.31 1.11
CA LYS A 70 -12.93 -33.55 0.33
C LYS A 70 -13.59 -33.17 -0.99
N ALA A 71 -12.84 -33.33 -2.09
CA ALA A 71 -13.25 -33.00 -3.44
C ALA A 71 -14.76 -33.11 -3.61
N ALA A 72 -15.43 -31.97 -3.86
CA ALA A 72 -16.75 -32.00 -4.44
C ALA A 72 -16.68 -32.93 -5.66
N GLN A 73 -17.73 -33.72 -5.86
CA GLN A 73 -17.79 -34.90 -6.73
C GLN A 73 -17.53 -34.65 -8.24
N ASP A 74 -17.03 -33.48 -8.63
CA ASP A 74 -16.77 -33.09 -10.01
C ASP A 74 -15.43 -32.33 -10.13
N GLY A 75 -14.37 -33.03 -10.53
CA GLY A 75 -13.20 -32.43 -11.20
C GLY A 75 -12.36 -31.41 -10.43
N ALA A 76 -12.56 -31.21 -9.12
CA ALA A 76 -11.77 -30.28 -8.33
C ALA A 76 -10.36 -30.83 -8.09
N GLU A 77 -9.34 -30.04 -8.46
CA GLU A 77 -7.92 -30.36 -8.22
C GLU A 77 -7.68 -30.70 -6.72
N PRO A 78 -7.13 -31.88 -6.42
CA PRO A 78 -6.95 -32.33 -5.04
C PRO A 78 -6.02 -31.39 -4.26
N GLY A 79 -6.50 -30.89 -3.12
CA GLY A 79 -5.73 -30.06 -2.20
C GLY A 79 -6.04 -28.56 -2.21
N ARG A 80 -6.97 -28.10 -3.06
CA ARG A 80 -7.48 -26.72 -3.05
C ARG A 80 -8.44 -26.48 -1.87
N VAL A 81 -8.41 -25.27 -1.32
CA VAL A 81 -9.41 -24.79 -0.34
C VAL A 81 -10.44 -23.95 -1.07
N ASP A 82 -11.72 -24.13 -0.73
CA ASP A 82 -12.83 -23.36 -1.29
C ASP A 82 -12.77 -21.88 -0.93
N THR A 83 -13.53 -21.08 -1.66
CA THR A 83 -13.68 -19.65 -1.38
C THR A 83 -14.18 -19.45 0.06
N PHE A 84 -13.50 -18.58 0.80
CA PHE A 84 -13.88 -18.23 2.16
C PHE A 84 -13.71 -16.74 2.44
N TRP A 85 -14.30 -16.27 3.54
CA TRP A 85 -14.27 -14.88 3.94
C TRP A 85 -13.55 -14.71 5.27
N TYR A 86 -12.90 -13.56 5.44
CA TYR A 86 -12.15 -13.25 6.65
C TYR A 86 -12.07 -11.74 6.90
N LYS A 87 -11.68 -11.39 8.13
CA LYS A 87 -11.35 -10.04 8.57
C LYS A 87 -10.23 -10.03 9.59
N PHE A 88 -9.55 -8.90 9.68
CA PHE A 88 -8.64 -8.59 10.77
C PHE A 88 -9.37 -8.02 11.99
N LEU A 89 -8.89 -8.38 13.17
CA LEU A 89 -9.32 -7.87 14.45
C LEU A 89 -8.15 -7.16 15.14
N LYS A 90 -8.48 -6.14 15.91
CA LYS A 90 -7.55 -5.45 16.81
C LYS A 90 -8.05 -5.58 18.23
N ARG A 91 -7.19 -6.04 19.14
CA ARG A 91 -7.44 -6.03 20.57
C ARG A 91 -6.48 -5.04 21.23
N ASP A 92 -7.03 -4.03 21.88
CA ASP A 92 -6.23 -3.05 22.62
C ASP A 92 -5.74 -3.64 23.95
N PRO A 93 -4.70 -3.06 24.59
CA PRO A 93 -4.17 -3.57 25.87
C PRO A 93 -5.21 -3.67 27.00
N GLY A 94 -6.28 -2.86 26.93
CA GLY A 94 -7.43 -2.92 27.85
C GLY A 94 -8.41 -4.06 27.59
N GLY A 95 -8.21 -4.86 26.54
CA GLY A 95 -9.05 -5.99 26.16
C GLY A 95 -10.20 -5.67 25.20
N GLU A 96 -10.44 -4.39 24.91
CA GLU A 96 -11.44 -3.95 23.93
C GLU A 96 -11.08 -4.48 22.53
N LEU A 97 -12.10 -4.98 21.83
CA LEU A 97 -11.95 -5.63 20.53
C LEU A 97 -12.63 -4.79 19.44
N SER A 98 -11.86 -4.43 18.42
CA SER A 98 -12.34 -3.73 17.22
C SER A 98 -12.22 -4.62 15.99
N TRP A 99 -13.24 -4.57 15.14
CA TRP A 99 -13.23 -5.18 13.82
C TRP A 99 -12.70 -4.19 12.79
N GLU A 100 -12.04 -4.68 11.75
CA GLU A 100 -11.80 -3.85 10.57
C GLU A 100 -13.10 -3.60 9.80
N GLY A 101 -13.16 -2.44 9.14
CA GLY A 101 -14.33 -2.02 8.38
C GLY A 101 -15.56 -1.82 9.26
N ASN A 102 -16.72 -1.90 8.61
CA ASN A 102 -18.02 -1.79 9.25
C ASN A 102 -19.02 -2.76 8.60
N GLY A 103 -19.37 -3.83 9.31
CA GLY A 103 -20.32 -4.83 8.85
C GLY A 103 -19.83 -5.71 7.68
N PRO A 104 -20.64 -6.68 7.22
CA PRO A 104 -20.22 -7.74 6.29
C PRO A 104 -19.75 -7.27 4.91
N HIS A 105 -20.14 -6.05 4.49
CA HIS A 105 -19.74 -5.48 3.19
C HIS A 105 -18.22 -5.29 3.06
N HIS A 106 -17.49 -5.29 4.18
CA HIS A 106 -16.03 -5.18 4.22
C HIS A 106 -15.34 -6.52 4.48
N ASP A 107 -16.05 -7.64 4.42
CA ASP A 107 -15.44 -8.96 4.54
C ASP A 107 -14.51 -9.20 3.35
N ARG A 108 -13.26 -9.59 3.63
CA ARG A 108 -12.30 -9.92 2.59
C ARG A 108 -12.60 -11.31 2.05
N CYS A 109 -12.45 -11.49 0.75
CA CYS A 109 -12.71 -12.76 0.08
C CYS A 109 -11.38 -13.41 -0.33
N CYS A 110 -11.19 -14.67 0.01
CA CYS A 110 -10.09 -15.50 -0.47
C CYS A 110 -10.61 -16.47 -1.52
N THR A 111 -10.37 -16.14 -2.79
CA THR A 111 -10.55 -17.08 -3.90
C THR A 111 -9.18 -17.63 -4.29
N TYR A 112 -9.03 -18.95 -4.28
CA TYR A 112 -7.75 -19.58 -4.59
C TYR A 112 -7.22 -19.16 -5.96
N ASN A 113 -5.92 -18.88 -5.98
CA ASN A 113 -5.12 -18.44 -7.12
C ASN A 113 -3.70 -18.95 -6.87
N GLU A 114 -3.18 -19.79 -7.76
CA GLU A 114 -1.88 -20.45 -7.61
C GLU A 114 -0.71 -19.48 -7.51
N ASN A 115 -0.83 -18.26 -8.06
CA ASN A 115 0.19 -17.22 -7.96
C ASN A 115 0.48 -16.77 -6.52
N ASN A 116 -0.43 -17.08 -5.58
CA ASN A 116 -0.26 -16.79 -4.17
C ASN A 116 0.56 -17.86 -3.43
N LEU A 117 0.95 -18.95 -4.09
CA LEU A 117 1.83 -19.96 -3.49
C LEU A 117 3.28 -19.46 -3.49
N VAL A 118 3.86 -19.39 -2.28
CA VAL A 118 5.27 -19.08 -2.06
C VAL A 118 5.86 -20.20 -1.23
N ASP A 119 6.75 -20.99 -1.82
CA ASP A 119 7.42 -22.15 -1.18
C ASP A 119 6.42 -23.12 -0.50
N GLY A 120 5.28 -23.39 -1.18
CA GLY A 120 4.24 -24.29 -0.68
C GLY A 120 3.29 -23.68 0.37
N VAL A 121 3.46 -22.41 0.73
CA VAL A 121 2.56 -21.65 1.61
C VAL A 121 1.67 -20.73 0.78
N TYR A 122 0.36 -20.81 0.95
CA TYR A 122 -0.59 -19.93 0.29
C TYR A 122 -0.62 -18.57 1.00
N CYS A 123 -0.01 -17.55 0.40
CA CYS A 123 0.10 -16.21 0.95
C CYS A 123 -1.01 -15.31 0.40
N LEU A 124 -1.95 -14.91 1.25
CA LEU A 124 -2.91 -13.89 0.83
C LEU A 124 -2.18 -12.56 0.59
N PRO A 125 -2.67 -11.72 -0.34
CA PRO A 125 -2.15 -10.37 -0.52
C PRO A 125 -2.14 -9.63 0.83
N ILE A 126 -1.02 -8.99 1.16
CA ILE A 126 -0.92 -8.17 2.37
C ILE A 126 -1.93 -7.03 2.24
N GLY A 127 -2.86 -6.97 3.20
CA GLY A 127 -3.88 -5.92 3.24
C GLY A 127 -3.46 -4.73 4.08
N HIS A 128 -3.99 -3.56 3.78
CA HIS A 128 -4.03 -2.44 4.73
C HIS A 128 -5.30 -2.54 5.58
N TRP A 129 -5.20 -2.16 6.86
CA TRP A 129 -6.35 -2.10 7.77
C TRP A 129 -7.49 -1.27 7.17
N ILE A 130 -8.70 -1.83 7.12
CA ILE A 130 -9.88 -1.12 6.65
C ILE A 130 -10.45 -0.34 7.84
N GLU A 131 -10.54 0.99 7.72
CA GLU A 131 -11.18 1.82 8.73
C GLU A 131 -12.70 1.66 8.74
N ALA A 132 -13.39 2.17 9.76
CA ALA A 132 -14.85 2.09 9.88
C ALA A 132 -15.62 2.67 8.68
N THR A 133 -14.97 3.56 7.91
CA THR A 133 -15.53 4.14 6.67
C THR A 133 -15.47 3.20 5.46
N GLY A 134 -14.79 2.06 5.58
CA GLY A 134 -14.54 1.14 4.47
C GLY A 134 -13.27 1.42 3.67
N HIS A 135 -12.55 2.50 3.97
CA HIS A 135 -11.34 2.90 3.26
C HIS A 135 -10.08 2.50 4.04
N THR A 136 -9.00 2.21 3.32
CA THR A 136 -7.67 1.94 3.90
C THR A 136 -6.84 3.20 4.14
N ASN A 137 -7.22 4.32 3.51
CA ASN A 137 -6.53 5.61 3.61
C ASN A 137 -5.01 5.55 3.34
N GLU A 138 -4.59 4.65 2.46
CA GLU A 138 -3.17 4.42 2.13
C GLU A 138 -2.44 5.69 1.69
N MET A 139 -3.09 6.51 0.86
CA MET A 139 -2.52 7.79 0.41
C MET A 139 -2.24 8.71 1.60
N LYS A 140 -3.20 8.86 2.51
CA LYS A 140 -3.03 9.67 3.72
C LYS A 140 -1.87 9.15 4.56
N HIS A 141 -1.81 7.86 4.85
CA HIS A 141 -0.75 7.28 5.68
C HIS A 141 0.64 7.40 5.05
N THR A 142 0.73 7.27 3.73
CA THR A 142 1.98 7.48 2.97
C THR A 142 2.41 8.94 3.04
N THR A 143 1.46 9.86 2.87
CA THR A 143 1.69 11.30 2.99
C THR A 143 2.13 11.69 4.39
N ASP A 144 1.47 11.18 5.44
CA ASP A 144 1.83 11.40 6.84
C ASP A 144 3.26 10.92 7.13
N PHE A 145 3.62 9.73 6.64
CA PHE A 145 4.97 9.17 6.78
C PHE A 145 6.03 10.07 6.11
N TYR A 146 5.78 10.49 4.86
CA TYR A 146 6.69 11.37 4.13
C TYR A 146 6.84 12.74 4.80
N PHE A 147 5.74 13.36 5.21
CA PHE A 147 5.77 14.66 5.89
C PHE A 147 6.54 14.58 7.20
N ASN A 148 6.48 13.46 7.91
CA ASN A 148 7.24 13.30 9.14
C ASN A 148 8.75 13.30 8.87
N ILE A 149 9.21 12.57 7.85
CA ILE A 149 10.62 12.56 7.44
C ILE A 149 11.07 13.96 7.00
N ALA A 150 10.32 14.59 6.11
CA ALA A 150 10.65 15.91 5.56
C ALA A 150 10.63 17.00 6.64
N GLY A 151 9.68 16.96 7.57
CA GLY A 151 9.56 17.90 8.69
C GLY A 151 10.75 17.86 9.65
N HIS A 152 11.45 16.72 9.72
CA HIS A 152 12.69 16.57 10.50
C HIS A 152 13.96 16.77 9.67
N GLN A 153 13.84 17.14 8.39
CA GLN A 153 14.95 17.21 7.43
C GLN A 153 15.82 15.94 7.46
N ALA A 154 15.17 14.79 7.67
CA ALA A 154 15.84 13.54 7.92
C ALA A 154 15.86 12.62 6.69
N MET A 155 16.57 11.50 6.81
CA MET A 155 16.52 10.39 5.86
C MET A 155 16.03 9.14 6.58
N HIS A 156 15.12 8.40 5.96
CA HIS A 156 14.64 7.10 6.45
C HIS A 156 14.97 6.02 5.43
N TYR A 157 15.62 4.95 5.88
CA TYR A 157 16.07 3.86 5.01
C TYR A 157 16.03 2.52 5.75
N SER A 158 15.80 1.46 4.99
CA SER A 158 15.82 0.07 5.45
C SER A 158 16.85 -0.72 4.66
N ARG A 159 17.46 -1.73 5.30
CA ARG A 159 18.37 -2.65 4.61
C ARG A 159 17.54 -3.74 3.92
N SER A 160 17.52 -3.74 2.59
CA SER A 160 17.18 -4.95 1.84
C SER A 160 18.37 -5.90 1.88
N SER A 161 18.14 -7.21 1.96
CA SER A 161 19.13 -8.25 2.26
C SER A 161 20.25 -8.47 1.22
N ALA A 162 20.57 -7.49 0.37
CA ALA A 162 21.60 -7.58 -0.66
C ALA A 162 23.05 -7.57 -0.13
N ASP A 163 23.26 -7.29 1.15
CA ASP A 163 24.61 -7.31 1.78
C ASP A 163 25.16 -8.73 2.03
N ALA A 164 24.42 -9.80 1.69
CA ALA A 164 24.85 -11.19 1.89
C ALA A 164 25.51 -11.83 0.64
N ALA A 165 25.72 -11.08 -0.44
CA ALA A 165 26.50 -11.54 -1.59
C ALA A 165 28.00 -11.26 -1.35
N PRO A 166 28.91 -12.22 -1.60
CA PRO A 166 30.35 -11.96 -1.53
C PRO A 166 30.73 -11.00 -2.68
N GLY A 167 30.93 -9.72 -2.35
CA GLY A 167 31.36 -8.70 -3.32
C GLY A 167 30.77 -7.29 -3.14
N SER A 168 29.83 -7.09 -2.21
CA SER A 168 29.23 -5.77 -1.95
C SER A 168 30.22 -4.83 -1.24
N VAL A 169 30.48 -3.65 -1.82
CA VAL A 169 31.32 -2.58 -1.25
C VAL A 169 30.71 -2.10 0.08
N PRO A 170 31.48 -1.95 1.17
CA PRO A 170 30.92 -1.47 2.44
C PRO A 170 30.43 -0.03 2.31
N ALA A 171 29.27 0.26 2.93
CA ALA A 171 28.74 1.61 3.10
C ALA A 171 29.61 2.42 4.09
N ALA A 172 30.83 2.78 3.67
CA ALA A 172 31.70 3.70 4.38
C ALA A 172 31.47 5.14 3.88
N CYS A 173 30.26 5.67 4.07
CA CYS A 173 29.95 7.09 3.94
C CYS A 173 28.87 7.50 4.96
N ALA A 174 29.08 7.20 6.24
CA ALA A 174 28.24 7.72 7.32
C ALA A 174 29.04 7.89 8.62
N ALA A 175 30.25 8.43 8.52
CA ALA A 175 31.00 8.96 9.65
C ALA A 175 31.93 10.04 9.12
N GLY A 176 31.39 11.25 8.98
CA GLY A 176 32.14 12.43 8.60
C GLY A 176 31.28 13.65 8.86
N GLU A 177 31.71 14.48 9.80
CA GLU A 177 31.15 15.78 10.13
C GLU A 177 30.76 16.57 8.88
N GLY A 178 29.45 16.63 8.60
CA GLY A 178 28.90 17.52 7.59
C GLY A 178 28.87 18.94 8.14
N THR A 179 30.00 19.64 8.10
CA THR A 179 30.01 21.10 8.25
C THR A 179 29.07 21.70 7.21
N HIS A 180 28.12 22.51 7.68
CA HIS A 180 27.17 23.28 6.89
C HIS A 180 27.75 23.81 5.57
N ARG A 181 27.20 23.35 4.45
CA ARG A 181 27.08 24.18 3.24
C ARG A 181 25.70 24.02 2.64
N VAL A 182 24.83 24.95 3.03
CA VAL A 182 23.67 25.34 2.25
C VAL A 182 24.22 25.86 0.91
N CYS A 183 24.12 25.06 -0.15
CA CYS A 183 24.28 25.60 -1.51
C CYS A 183 23.02 26.43 -1.80
N ALA A 184 23.11 27.73 -1.50
CA ALA A 184 22.20 28.71 -2.08
C ALA A 184 22.29 28.57 -3.61
N LEU A 185 21.14 28.42 -4.27
CA LEU A 185 21.01 28.64 -5.71
C LEU A 185 21.39 30.10 -5.98
N GLN A 186 22.68 30.35 -6.16
CA GLN A 186 23.20 31.63 -6.59
C GLN A 186 22.82 31.82 -8.04
N ARG A 187 22.02 32.86 -8.25
CA ARG A 187 21.77 33.55 -9.52
C ARG A 187 23.01 33.51 -10.42
N TRP A 188 22.91 32.80 -11.53
CA TRP A 188 23.82 33.00 -12.65
C TRP A 188 23.41 34.28 -13.37
N GLY A 189 24.12 35.37 -13.07
CA GLY A 189 24.05 36.64 -13.78
C GLY A 189 25.41 37.01 -14.34
N GLY A 190 25.49 37.10 -15.68
CA GLY A 190 26.51 37.84 -16.43
C GLY A 190 27.08 37.10 -17.66
N PRO A 191 27.58 37.79 -18.71
CA PRO A 191 27.32 39.15 -19.19
C PRO A 191 26.65 39.19 -20.59
N LEU A 192 26.00 40.32 -20.88
CA LEU A 192 25.33 40.66 -22.14
C LEU A 192 26.32 40.85 -23.29
N HIS A 193 26.06 40.23 -24.45
CA HIS A 193 26.41 40.82 -25.74
C HIS A 193 25.38 40.50 -26.84
N ARG A 194 24.68 41.57 -27.23
CA ARG A 194 23.98 41.90 -28.48
C ARG A 194 23.68 40.78 -29.49
N GLY A 195 22.40 40.47 -29.62
CA GLY A 195 21.75 40.07 -30.87
C GLY A 195 20.34 40.67 -30.91
N CYS A 196 20.19 41.84 -31.54
CA CYS A 196 18.89 42.44 -31.86
C CYS A 196 18.20 41.55 -32.90
N LEU A 197 16.95 41.14 -32.68
CA LEU A 197 15.94 41.06 -33.75
C LEU A 197 14.53 41.22 -33.15
N ARG A 198 13.76 42.09 -33.81
CA ARG A 198 12.48 42.67 -33.41
C ARG A 198 11.34 41.64 -33.39
N LEU A 199 10.45 41.80 -32.41
CA LEU A 199 9.08 41.28 -32.43
C LEU A 199 8.26 41.99 -33.51
N ALA A 200 7.45 41.24 -34.26
CA ALA A 200 6.35 41.76 -35.05
C ALA A 200 5.06 41.02 -34.63
N PRO A 201 3.96 41.75 -34.30
CA PRO A 201 2.65 41.16 -34.10
C PRO A 201 1.81 41.36 -35.38
N VAL A 202 1.05 40.35 -35.82
CA VAL A 202 -0.02 40.55 -36.81
C VAL A 202 -1.22 39.66 -36.48
N ARG A 203 -2.40 40.26 -36.58
CA ARG A 203 -3.76 39.80 -36.25
C ARG A 203 -4.44 39.10 -37.45
N ASP A 204 -5.50 38.35 -37.14
CA ASP A 204 -6.78 38.10 -37.83
C ASP A 204 -6.88 38.18 -39.37
N GLY A 205 -7.53 37.17 -39.97
CA GLY A 205 -8.19 37.30 -41.29
C GLY A 205 -8.44 36.01 -42.08
N LEU A 206 -9.63 35.42 -41.91
CA LEU A 206 -10.60 34.85 -42.88
C LEU A 206 -10.20 34.15 -44.22
N GLU A 207 -11.10 33.22 -44.58
CA GLU A 207 -11.38 32.52 -45.86
C GLU A 207 -10.63 31.19 -46.09
N SER A 208 -11.27 30.02 -45.98
CA SER A 208 -12.33 29.36 -46.77
C SER A 208 -11.75 28.54 -47.94
N GLU A 209 -11.88 27.20 -47.88
CA GLU A 209 -12.66 26.40 -48.85
C GLU A 209 -12.59 24.88 -48.56
N GLU A 210 -13.79 24.29 -48.56
CA GLU A 210 -14.23 22.98 -49.04
C GLU A 210 -13.77 21.64 -48.41
N GLY A 211 -14.79 20.83 -48.03
CA GLY A 211 -14.74 19.38 -48.22
C GLY A 211 -15.37 18.48 -47.15
N ALA A 212 -16.70 18.57 -46.93
CA ALA A 212 -17.70 17.47 -46.85
C ALA A 212 -17.32 16.12 -46.14
N VAL A 213 -18.10 15.43 -45.28
CA VAL A 213 -19.54 15.29 -45.01
C VAL A 213 -19.68 14.61 -43.63
N PHE A 214 -20.57 15.09 -42.75
CA PHE A 214 -21.18 14.29 -41.68
C PHE A 214 -22.63 13.99 -42.07
N PRO A 215 -23.15 12.76 -41.87
CA PRO A 215 -24.56 12.49 -42.11
C PRO A 215 -25.42 13.16 -41.03
N HIS A 216 -26.44 13.84 -41.54
CA HIS A 216 -27.51 14.56 -40.87
C HIS A 216 -28.09 13.89 -39.62
N GLY A 217 -28.38 14.75 -38.64
CA GLY A 217 -29.52 14.57 -37.74
C GLY A 217 -30.82 15.09 -38.35
N GLN A 218 -31.93 14.83 -37.66
CA GLN A 218 -33.11 15.70 -37.74
C GLN A 218 -33.79 15.73 -36.36
N GLU A 219 -33.58 16.85 -35.66
CA GLU A 219 -34.58 17.80 -35.14
C GLU A 219 -36.06 17.39 -35.17
N ALA A 220 -36.97 17.89 -34.34
CA ALA A 220 -36.98 18.83 -33.22
C ALA A 220 -38.40 18.80 -32.64
N SER A 221 -38.61 19.31 -31.43
CA SER A 221 -39.56 20.40 -31.14
C SER A 221 -39.81 20.54 -29.65
N CYS A 222 -39.73 21.79 -29.20
CA CYS A 222 -40.08 22.22 -27.86
C CYS A 222 -41.59 22.53 -27.76
N LEU A 223 -42.06 22.60 -26.51
CA LEU A 223 -43.25 23.31 -25.99
C LEU A 223 -44.61 22.60 -26.13
N HIS A 224 -45.10 22.06 -25.01
CA HIS A 224 -46.03 22.77 -24.12
C HIS A 224 -45.98 22.24 -22.69
#